data_AF-A0A380RCZ4-F1
#
_entry.id   AF-A0A380RCZ4-F1
#
_cell.length_a   1.000
_cell.length_b   1.000
_cell.length_c   1.000
_cell.angle_alpha   90.00
_cell.angle_beta   90.00
_cell.angle_gamma   90.00
#
_symmetry.space_group_name_H-M   'P 1'
#
loop_
_entity.id
_entity.type
_entity.pdbx_description
1 polymer ?
#
loop_
_entity_poly.entity_id
_entity_poly.type
_entity_poly.pdbx_seq_one_letter_code
_entity_poly.pdbx_strand_id
1 'polypeptide(L)'
;MSNHLFLISVLYAFSGIGYFAIAIKGVIKRNELRIFDFVRLMYSFVYGLIPSLLYYKESTGERNLYFYDYGLTGLSRIYLMWFLSIAAYGFLNLAYWSVRKNIKTDISNVLVNPVNAREISRRLFICGVVTLIIGIVCIFIWTSAYSSLSAFILNASRIRSGRGLIYNRFAFVKQFVRIIPLSIYALLSAYLFERPKGVRKIVYIVLIALSLVANYYYFIASDARVTIIFTGLAILSISLRHRKKTSIIGYLAIAAIIGVVLLEATMLADSFTHYVRYGEWKSVNSGFINNLTKEFRFILSSDMRVIKAWLSGDLKIQIVNDLINSLTGWIPDRFLPFSVPDTLWRYNTKMYGEYTGATSPTSLLSTSIYEFGLIGVVIFPLCFGFVIGFIEKLLWSNRSVVYADVYYGLLVGLSVQMVSHNQISTFVVSLFPAFLFWLVSLAVEHIYKKRKIVVEEDASVIIDDVLPSEEQNTFEAAIEERSGGKHFIVDPNGFITPEDIDED
;
A
#
# COMPACT_ATOMS: atom_id res chain seq x y z
N MET A 1 -37.53 -15.85 2.29
CA MET A 1 -36.26 -15.58 1.58
C MET A 1 -35.88 -14.10 1.59
N SER A 2 -36.70 -13.19 1.06
CA SER A 2 -36.43 -11.73 1.09
C SER A 2 -36.17 -11.22 2.53
N ASN A 3 -36.98 -11.62 3.50
CA ASN A 3 -36.78 -11.27 4.92
C ASN A 3 -35.41 -11.73 5.49
N HIS A 4 -34.88 -12.87 5.04
CA HIS A 4 -33.56 -13.34 5.50
C HIS A 4 -32.44 -12.50 4.91
N LEU A 5 -32.51 -12.15 3.63
CA LEU A 5 -31.52 -11.28 2.99
C LEU A 5 -31.54 -9.87 3.59
N PHE A 6 -32.73 -9.35 3.90
CA PHE A 6 -32.86 -8.10 4.63
C PHE A 6 -32.23 -8.19 6.03
N LEU A 7 -32.52 -9.25 6.79
CA LEU A 7 -31.90 -9.47 8.10
C LEU A 7 -30.37 -9.56 8.01
N ILE A 8 -29.84 -10.32 7.05
CA ILE A 8 -28.40 -10.43 6.80
C ILE A 8 -27.81 -9.05 6.49
N SER A 9 -28.47 -8.25 5.65
CA SER A 9 -28.04 -6.89 5.34
C SER A 9 -27.93 -6.03 6.60
N VAL A 10 -28.93 -6.08 7.49
CA VAL A 10 -28.93 -5.36 8.77
C VAL A 10 -27.81 -5.85 9.69
N LEU A 11 -27.56 -7.16 9.76
CA LEU A 11 -26.48 -7.73 10.57
C LEU A 11 -25.10 -7.23 10.11
N TYR A 12 -24.83 -7.27 8.80
CA TYR A 12 -23.59 -6.72 8.23
C TYR A 12 -23.48 -5.21 8.45
N ALA A 13 -24.58 -4.46 8.33
CA ALA A 13 -24.58 -3.02 8.62
C ALA A 13 -24.21 -2.75 10.09
N PHE A 14 -24.80 -3.49 11.03
CA PHE A 14 -24.52 -3.35 12.46
C PHE A 14 -23.07 -3.68 12.79
N SER A 15 -22.55 -4.81 12.30
CA SER A 15 -21.14 -5.19 12.44
C SER A 15 -20.21 -4.14 11.82
N GLY A 16 -20.53 -3.66 10.61
CA GLY A 16 -19.78 -2.62 9.92
C GLY A 16 -19.70 -1.32 10.70
N ILE A 17 -20.83 -0.82 11.22
CA ILE A 17 -20.88 0.38 12.07
C ILE A 17 -20.03 0.17 13.32
N GLY A 18 -20.09 -1.01 13.95
CA GLY A 18 -19.25 -1.37 15.08
C GLY A 18 -17.75 -1.29 14.76
N TYR A 19 -17.32 -1.90 13.65
CA TYR A 19 -15.93 -1.87 13.20
C TYR A 19 -15.44 -0.46 12.91
N PHE A 20 -16.27 0.34 12.21
CA PHE A 20 -15.99 1.74 11.90
C PHE A 20 -15.84 2.58 13.17
N ALA A 21 -16.79 2.46 14.11
CA ALA A 21 -16.78 3.19 15.36
C ALA A 21 -15.52 2.90 16.19
N ILE A 22 -15.10 1.62 16.27
CA ILE A 22 -13.85 1.22 16.95
C ILE A 22 -12.63 1.87 16.30
N ALA A 23 -12.57 1.89 14.96
CA ALA A 23 -11.48 2.51 14.21
C ALA A 23 -11.42 4.02 14.47
N ILE A 24 -12.52 4.73 14.22
CA ILE A 24 -12.60 6.19 14.33
C ILE A 24 -12.39 6.66 15.77
N LYS A 25 -13.01 6.02 16.76
CA LYS A 25 -12.79 6.32 18.19
C LYS A 25 -11.31 6.19 18.55
N GLY A 26 -10.64 5.16 18.01
CA GLY A 26 -9.21 4.95 18.17
C GLY A 26 -8.38 6.10 17.60
N VAL A 27 -8.69 6.52 16.37
CA VAL A 27 -7.98 7.62 15.67
C VAL A 27 -8.19 8.95 16.37
N ILE A 28 -9.43 9.29 16.75
CA ILE A 28 -9.76 10.54 17.45
C ILE A 28 -9.04 10.59 18.80
N LYS A 29 -9.11 9.53 19.60
CA LYS A 29 -8.45 9.48 20.92
C LYS A 29 -6.93 9.67 20.83
N ARG A 30 -6.31 9.16 19.77
CA ARG A 30 -4.85 9.28 19.56
C ARG A 30 -4.44 10.56 18.84
N ASN A 31 -5.39 11.27 18.23
CA ASN A 31 -5.12 12.31 17.25
C ASN A 31 -4.03 11.87 16.25
N GLU A 32 -4.13 10.66 15.73
CA GLU A 32 -3.16 10.08 14.80
C GLU A 32 -3.78 8.90 14.06
N LEU A 33 -3.44 8.77 12.79
CA LEU A 33 -3.90 7.70 11.93
C LEU A 33 -2.72 6.75 11.64
N ARG A 34 -2.93 5.46 11.93
CA ARG A 34 -1.93 4.40 11.76
C ARG A 34 -2.30 3.48 10.62
N ILE A 35 -1.36 2.64 10.18
CA ILE A 35 -1.58 1.62 9.14
C ILE A 35 -2.74 0.69 9.52
N PHE A 36 -2.80 0.26 10.77
CA PHE A 36 -3.85 -0.63 11.28
C PHE A 36 -5.24 0.04 11.31
N ASP A 37 -5.31 1.37 11.40
CA ASP A 37 -6.59 2.07 11.28
C ASP A 37 -7.14 1.95 9.86
N PHE A 38 -6.28 2.02 8.83
CA PHE A 38 -6.70 1.73 7.45
C PHE A 38 -7.16 0.29 7.26
N VAL A 39 -6.49 -0.67 7.91
CA VAL A 39 -6.92 -2.09 7.90
C VAL A 39 -8.33 -2.20 8.48
N ARG A 40 -8.61 -1.60 9.63
CA ARG A 40 -9.94 -1.64 10.27
C ARG A 40 -11.01 -0.94 9.43
N LEU A 41 -10.70 0.22 8.84
CA LEU A 41 -11.63 0.95 7.98
C LEU A 41 -11.93 0.16 6.71
N MET A 42 -10.93 -0.44 6.07
CA MET A 42 -11.15 -1.30 4.92
C MET A 42 -11.93 -2.56 5.30
N TYR A 43 -11.69 -3.11 6.49
CA TYR A 43 -12.44 -4.27 7.00
C TYR A 43 -13.93 -3.91 7.19
N SER A 44 -14.21 -2.74 7.77
CA SER A 44 -15.56 -2.20 7.91
C SER A 44 -16.24 -1.99 6.56
N PHE A 45 -15.49 -1.60 5.54
CA PHE A 45 -16.00 -1.41 4.19
C PHE A 45 -16.32 -2.77 3.52
N VAL A 46 -15.37 -3.71 3.54
CA VAL A 46 -15.44 -5.02 2.86
C VAL A 46 -16.41 -5.99 3.54
N TYR A 47 -16.44 -6.03 4.88
CA TYR A 47 -17.27 -6.95 5.67
C TYR A 47 -18.39 -6.23 6.44
N GLY A 48 -18.77 -5.04 5.99
CA GLY A 48 -19.85 -4.27 6.59
C GLY A 48 -20.68 -3.58 5.52
N LEU A 49 -20.15 -2.48 4.97
CA LEU A 49 -20.87 -1.64 4.01
C LEU A 49 -21.19 -2.37 2.70
N ILE A 50 -20.22 -3.04 2.08
CA ILE A 50 -20.44 -3.72 0.81
C ILE A 50 -21.49 -4.84 0.94
N PRO A 51 -21.38 -5.77 1.90
CA PRO A 51 -22.38 -6.81 2.08
C PRO A 51 -23.75 -6.27 2.44
N SER A 52 -23.84 -5.25 3.30
CA SER A 52 -25.13 -4.65 3.67
C SER A 52 -25.85 -4.08 2.46
N LEU A 53 -25.15 -3.33 1.62
CA LEU A 53 -25.71 -2.75 0.39
C LEU A 53 -26.13 -3.83 -0.62
N LEU A 54 -25.31 -4.88 -0.79
CA LEU A 54 -25.60 -5.92 -1.77
C LEU A 54 -26.81 -6.76 -1.34
N TYR A 55 -26.84 -7.28 -0.11
CA TYR A 55 -27.96 -8.08 0.37
C TYR A 55 -29.26 -7.27 0.51
N TYR A 56 -29.17 -5.96 0.76
CA TYR A 56 -30.34 -5.07 0.74
C TYR A 56 -30.99 -5.04 -0.64
N LYS A 57 -30.22 -4.80 -1.71
CA LYS A 57 -30.75 -4.78 -3.08
C LYS A 57 -31.31 -6.13 -3.53
N GLU A 58 -30.63 -7.20 -3.16
CA GLU A 58 -31.07 -8.56 -3.49
C GLU A 58 -32.36 -8.92 -2.70
N SER A 59 -32.58 -8.29 -1.54
CA SER A 59 -33.84 -8.42 -0.78
C SER A 59 -35.02 -7.69 -1.44
N THR A 60 -34.78 -6.57 -2.15
CA THR A 60 -35.81 -5.77 -2.84
C THR A 60 -36.17 -6.28 -4.22
N GLY A 61 -35.55 -7.37 -4.70
CA GLY A 61 -35.93 -8.07 -5.93
C GLY A 61 -34.92 -7.98 -7.09
N GLU A 62 -33.83 -7.22 -6.95
CA GLU A 62 -32.76 -7.14 -7.95
C GLU A 62 -31.80 -8.34 -7.84
N ARG A 63 -32.30 -9.56 -8.04
CA ARG A 63 -31.53 -10.77 -7.73
C ARG A 63 -30.50 -11.15 -8.80
N ASN A 64 -29.22 -11.23 -8.43
CA ASN A 64 -28.15 -11.81 -9.26
C ASN A 64 -27.95 -13.31 -8.97
N LEU A 65 -28.87 -14.14 -9.48
CA LEU A 65 -28.84 -15.61 -9.30
C LEU A 65 -27.60 -16.30 -9.91
N TYR A 66 -26.90 -15.63 -10.83
CA TYR A 66 -25.69 -16.19 -11.47
C TYR A 66 -24.50 -16.31 -10.49
N PHE A 67 -24.45 -15.46 -9.46
CA PHE A 67 -23.30 -15.38 -8.56
C PHE A 67 -23.56 -15.93 -7.15
N TYR A 68 -24.82 -16.03 -6.75
CA TYR A 68 -25.20 -16.29 -5.36
C TYR A 68 -26.28 -17.38 -5.25
N ASP A 69 -26.02 -18.33 -4.35
CA ASP A 69 -27.00 -19.34 -3.93
C ASP A 69 -27.85 -18.78 -2.79
N TYR A 70 -29.10 -18.45 -3.08
CA TYR A 70 -30.07 -17.95 -2.08
C TYR A 70 -31.01 -19.03 -1.56
N GLY A 71 -30.75 -20.31 -1.87
CA GLY A 71 -31.46 -21.43 -1.24
C GLY A 71 -31.22 -21.47 0.28
N LEU A 72 -31.95 -22.31 1.01
CA LEU A 72 -31.79 -22.42 2.47
C LEU A 72 -30.35 -22.77 2.89
N THR A 73 -29.70 -23.65 2.14
CA THR A 73 -28.28 -24.02 2.32
C THR A 73 -27.32 -22.89 1.94
N GLY A 74 -27.68 -22.06 0.96
CA GLY A 74 -26.94 -20.86 0.61
C GLY A 74 -27.03 -19.77 1.68
N LEU A 75 -28.24 -19.53 2.21
CA LEU A 75 -28.47 -18.59 3.31
C LEU A 75 -27.71 -19.00 4.58
N SER A 76 -27.71 -20.28 4.94
CA SER A 76 -26.95 -20.74 6.11
C SER A 76 -25.44 -20.51 5.96
N ARG A 77 -24.90 -20.68 4.75
CA ARG A 77 -23.50 -20.34 4.42
C ARG A 77 -23.23 -18.84 4.56
N ILE A 78 -24.16 -17.97 4.15
CA ILE A 78 -24.01 -16.51 4.31
C ILE A 78 -23.97 -16.12 5.79
N TYR A 79 -24.86 -16.68 6.62
CA TYR A 79 -24.82 -16.47 8.07
C TYR A 79 -23.51 -16.96 8.68
N LEU A 80 -23.03 -18.13 8.26
CA LEU A 80 -21.74 -18.65 8.71
C LEU A 80 -20.59 -17.68 8.35
N MET A 81 -20.54 -17.18 7.11
CA MET A 81 -19.53 -16.22 6.69
C MET A 81 -19.60 -14.91 7.49
N TRP A 82 -20.80 -14.45 7.85
CA TRP A 82 -20.97 -13.31 8.75
C TRP A 82 -20.35 -13.57 10.13
N PHE A 83 -20.65 -14.71 10.77
CA PHE A 83 -20.03 -15.09 12.05
C PHE A 83 -18.50 -15.20 11.95
N LEU A 84 -18.00 -15.82 10.88
CA LEU A 84 -16.56 -15.94 10.63
C LEU A 84 -15.90 -14.57 10.44
N SER A 85 -16.58 -13.61 9.81
CA SER A 85 -16.07 -12.23 9.69
C SER A 85 -15.95 -11.52 11.04
N ILE A 86 -16.86 -11.78 11.98
CA ILE A 86 -16.76 -11.24 13.35
C ILE A 86 -15.57 -11.87 14.08
N ALA A 87 -15.43 -13.19 14.00
CA ALA A 87 -14.33 -13.92 14.61
C ALA A 87 -12.97 -13.44 14.07
N ALA A 88 -12.82 -13.37 12.74
CA ALA A 88 -11.61 -12.88 12.08
C ALA A 88 -11.26 -11.45 12.50
N TYR A 89 -12.25 -10.55 12.63
CA TYR A 89 -12.02 -9.20 13.14
C TYR A 89 -11.50 -9.22 14.58
N GLY A 90 -12.08 -10.06 15.44
CA GLY A 90 -11.62 -10.26 16.82
C GLY A 90 -10.16 -10.67 16.88
N PHE A 91 -9.79 -11.74 16.17
CA PHE A 91 -8.42 -12.26 16.12
C PHE A 91 -7.42 -11.25 15.53
N LEU A 92 -7.79 -10.57 14.44
CA LEU A 92 -6.97 -9.51 13.84
C LEU A 92 -6.62 -8.41 14.85
N ASN A 93 -7.60 -7.99 15.65
CA ASN A 93 -7.40 -6.97 16.69
C ASN A 93 -6.59 -7.50 17.88
N LEU A 94 -6.85 -8.72 18.34
CA LEU A 94 -6.10 -9.35 19.43
C LEU A 94 -4.61 -9.45 19.10
N ALA A 95 -4.27 -9.93 17.90
CA ALA A 95 -2.88 -10.04 17.45
C ALA A 95 -2.20 -8.67 17.38
N TYR A 96 -2.82 -7.66 16.75
CA TYR A 96 -2.24 -6.32 16.69
C TYR A 96 -1.99 -5.72 18.09
N TRP A 97 -2.93 -5.93 19.03
CA TRP A 97 -2.81 -5.38 20.39
C TRP A 97 -1.72 -6.08 21.21
N SER A 98 -1.47 -7.36 20.98
CA SER A 98 -0.43 -8.12 21.68
C SER A 98 0.99 -7.59 21.42
N VAL A 99 1.28 -7.17 20.19
CA VAL A 99 2.58 -6.56 19.83
C VAL A 99 2.73 -5.15 20.40
N ARG A 100 1.61 -4.42 20.46
CA ARG A 100 1.59 -2.99 20.79
C ARG A 100 1.81 -2.68 22.27
N LYS A 101 1.48 -3.58 23.19
CA LYS A 101 1.61 -3.32 24.65
C LYS A 101 3.01 -2.83 25.08
N ASN A 102 4.02 -3.03 24.24
CA ASN A 102 5.42 -2.68 24.50
C ASN A 102 5.92 -1.39 23.82
N ILE A 103 5.03 -0.55 23.25
CA ILE A 103 5.44 0.72 22.61
C ILE A 103 5.15 1.89 23.56
N LYS A 104 6.09 2.17 24.46
CA LYS A 104 6.20 3.50 25.10
C LYS A 104 6.97 4.38 24.12
N THR A 105 6.29 5.18 23.30
CA THR A 105 6.95 6.25 22.56
C THR A 105 6.56 7.57 23.17
N ASP A 106 7.53 8.23 23.78
CA ASP A 106 7.46 9.64 24.12
C ASP A 106 7.47 10.44 22.80
N ILE A 107 6.30 10.93 22.40
CA ILE A 107 6.08 11.59 21.10
C ILE A 107 6.72 13.01 21.07
N SER A 108 7.37 13.43 22.16
CA SER A 108 7.66 14.83 22.42
C SER A 108 8.91 15.39 21.74
N ASN A 109 9.94 14.61 21.36
CA ASN A 109 11.27 15.20 21.10
C ASN A 109 11.96 14.92 19.74
N VAL A 110 11.26 14.48 18.68
CA VAL A 110 11.86 14.49 17.33
C VAL A 110 11.50 15.79 16.60
N LEU A 111 11.95 16.92 17.16
CA LEU A 111 12.01 18.19 16.43
C LEU A 111 13.11 18.03 15.36
N VAL A 112 12.72 17.67 14.15
CA VAL A 112 13.63 17.66 13.01
C VAL A 112 14.12 19.09 12.81
N ASN A 113 15.40 19.34 13.16
CA ASN A 113 16.06 20.62 12.92
C ASN A 113 15.86 21.04 11.45
N PRO A 114 15.62 22.33 11.13
CA PRO A 114 15.32 22.78 9.77
C PRO A 114 16.44 22.47 8.76
N VAL A 115 17.69 22.38 9.23
CA VAL A 115 18.85 21.93 8.46
C VAL A 115 18.70 20.45 8.04
N ASN A 116 18.29 19.58 8.97
CA ASN A 116 18.01 18.17 8.69
C ASN A 116 16.80 18.02 7.75
N ALA A 117 15.77 18.86 7.86
CA ALA A 117 14.59 18.81 7.00
C ALA A 117 14.92 19.08 5.52
N ARG A 118 15.81 20.04 5.25
CA ARG A 118 16.26 20.33 3.87
C ARG A 118 17.10 19.20 3.29
N GLU A 119 17.98 18.60 4.10
CA GLU A 119 18.79 17.47 3.65
C GLU A 119 17.93 16.22 3.37
N ILE A 120 17.02 15.88 4.28
CA ILE A 120 16.03 14.81 4.12
C ILE A 120 15.23 15.03 2.83
N SER A 121 14.71 16.25 2.63
CA SER A 121 13.97 16.61 1.41
C SER A 121 14.81 16.38 0.15
N ARG A 122 16.07 16.81 0.14
CA ARG A 122 16.94 16.68 -1.03
C ARG A 122 17.21 15.21 -1.37
N ARG A 123 17.45 14.36 -0.36
CA ARG A 123 17.63 12.91 -0.55
C ARG A 123 16.37 12.25 -1.10
N LEU A 124 15.20 12.59 -0.54
CA LEU A 124 13.90 12.10 -1.00
C LEU A 124 13.58 12.58 -2.43
N PHE A 125 13.91 13.83 -2.76
CA PHE A 125 13.73 14.40 -4.09
C PHE A 125 14.53 13.63 -5.13
N ILE A 126 15.82 13.38 -4.88
CA ILE A 126 16.68 12.62 -5.79
C ILE A 126 16.16 11.20 -5.96
N CYS A 127 15.81 10.51 -4.87
CA CYS A 127 15.22 9.16 -4.94
C CYS A 127 13.93 9.17 -5.77
N GLY A 128 13.05 10.15 -5.55
CA GLY A 128 11.81 10.32 -6.29
C GLY A 128 12.02 10.53 -7.79
N VAL A 129 12.99 11.36 -8.18
CA VAL A 129 13.33 11.59 -9.60
C VAL A 129 13.92 10.33 -10.24
N VAL A 130 14.89 9.69 -9.58
CA VAL A 130 15.55 8.47 -10.10
C VAL A 130 14.52 7.34 -10.28
N THR A 131 13.67 7.11 -9.29
CA THR A 131 12.62 6.10 -9.38
C THR A 131 11.58 6.41 -10.45
N LEU A 132 11.23 7.68 -10.66
CA LEU A 132 10.35 8.09 -11.75
C LEU A 132 10.97 7.78 -13.12
N ILE A 133 12.25 8.10 -13.31
CA ILE A 133 12.98 7.83 -14.57
C ILE A 133 13.03 6.32 -14.84
N ILE A 134 13.45 5.52 -13.85
CA ILE A 134 13.49 4.06 -13.95
C ILE A 134 12.10 3.54 -14.35
N GLY A 135 11.06 3.99 -13.65
CA GLY A 135 9.68 3.60 -13.90
C GLY A 135 9.22 3.90 -15.33
N ILE A 136 9.44 5.13 -15.81
CA ILE A 136 9.06 5.55 -17.17
C ILE A 136 9.79 4.71 -18.22
N VAL A 137 11.11 4.53 -18.09
CA VAL A 137 11.90 3.69 -19.00
C VAL A 137 11.38 2.26 -19.01
N CYS A 138 11.08 1.70 -17.84
CA CYS A 138 10.51 0.36 -17.72
C CYS A 138 9.12 0.24 -18.36
N ILE A 139 8.25 1.27 -18.31
CA ILE A 139 6.97 1.26 -19.04
C ILE A 139 7.22 1.09 -20.52
N PHE A 140 8.08 1.94 -21.11
CA PHE A 140 8.35 1.91 -22.54
C PHE A 140 8.90 0.55 -22.98
N ILE A 141 9.86 -0.01 -22.24
CA ILE A 141 10.43 -1.34 -22.52
C ILE A 141 9.35 -2.41 -22.39
N TRP A 142 8.56 -2.40 -21.32
CA TRP A 142 7.50 -3.39 -21.10
C TRP A 142 6.45 -3.37 -22.21
N THR A 143 6.08 -2.19 -22.70
CA THR A 143 5.04 -2.06 -23.74
C THR A 143 5.57 -2.18 -25.17
N SER A 144 6.89 -2.22 -25.37
CA SER A 144 7.54 -2.21 -26.69
C SER A 144 7.09 -3.34 -27.63
N ALA A 145 6.75 -4.51 -27.09
CA ALA A 145 6.29 -5.65 -27.89
C ALA A 145 4.98 -5.38 -28.65
N TYR A 146 4.21 -4.37 -28.22
CA TYR A 146 2.93 -3.99 -28.82
C TYR A 146 3.03 -2.74 -29.69
N SER A 147 4.24 -2.35 -30.12
CA SER A 147 4.60 -1.15 -30.91
C SER A 147 4.31 0.21 -30.24
N SER A 148 3.28 0.33 -29.42
CA SER A 148 2.97 1.53 -28.64
C SER A 148 2.27 1.20 -27.31
N LEU A 149 2.35 2.14 -26.36
CA LEU A 149 1.63 2.07 -25.08
C LEU A 149 0.11 1.99 -25.30
N SER A 150 -0.42 2.74 -26.26
CA SER A 150 -1.86 2.72 -26.60
C SER A 150 -2.28 1.33 -27.08
N ALA A 151 -1.53 0.73 -28.01
CA ALA A 151 -1.81 -0.62 -28.50
C ALA A 151 -1.66 -1.70 -27.40
N PHE A 152 -0.74 -1.49 -26.44
CA PHE A 152 -0.65 -2.32 -25.25
C PHE A 152 -1.92 -2.23 -24.38
N ILE A 153 -2.39 -1.01 -24.11
CA ILE A 153 -3.60 -0.73 -23.31
C ILE A 153 -4.84 -1.38 -23.92
N LEU A 154 -4.96 -1.35 -25.26
CA LEU A 154 -6.03 -2.04 -26.00
C LEU A 154 -6.05 -3.55 -25.71
N ASN A 155 -4.88 -4.16 -25.56
CA ASN A 155 -4.71 -5.59 -25.31
C ASN A 155 -4.56 -5.95 -23.83
N ALA A 156 -4.58 -4.97 -22.90
CA ALA A 156 -4.24 -5.21 -21.49
C ALA A 156 -5.10 -6.28 -20.80
N SER A 157 -6.41 -6.34 -21.10
CA SER A 157 -7.30 -7.38 -20.56
C SER A 157 -6.98 -8.79 -21.09
N ARG A 158 -6.59 -8.89 -22.37
CA ARG A 158 -6.14 -10.14 -23.01
C ARG A 158 -4.80 -10.60 -22.44
N ILE A 159 -3.88 -9.67 -22.20
CA ILE A 159 -2.57 -9.94 -21.58
C ILE A 159 -2.77 -10.44 -20.14
N ARG A 160 -3.61 -9.74 -19.35
CA ARG A 160 -3.92 -10.13 -17.97
C ARG A 160 -4.58 -11.51 -17.90
N SER A 161 -5.36 -11.88 -18.91
CA SER A 161 -6.01 -13.19 -19.00
C SER A 161 -5.10 -14.34 -19.45
N GLY A 162 -3.84 -14.06 -19.79
CA GLY A 162 -2.94 -15.06 -20.38
C GLY A 162 -3.30 -15.43 -21.82
N ARG A 163 -4.16 -14.65 -22.49
CA ARG A 163 -4.57 -14.82 -23.89
C ARG A 163 -3.93 -13.78 -24.81
N GLY A 164 -2.75 -13.29 -24.45
CA GLY A 164 -2.00 -12.37 -25.29
C GLY A 164 -1.59 -13.07 -26.59
N LEU A 165 -1.94 -12.48 -27.73
CA LEU A 165 -1.56 -13.01 -29.05
C LEU A 165 -0.09 -12.73 -29.40
N ILE A 166 0.52 -11.76 -28.72
CA ILE A 166 1.88 -11.30 -28.99
C ILE A 166 2.77 -11.75 -27.84
N TYR A 167 3.82 -12.49 -28.18
CA TYR A 167 4.86 -12.86 -27.22
C TYR A 167 5.68 -11.63 -26.82
N ASN A 168 5.69 -11.30 -25.54
CA ASN A 168 6.45 -10.18 -24.99
C ASN A 168 7.66 -10.66 -24.18
N ARG A 169 8.85 -10.64 -24.81
CA ARG A 169 10.11 -10.99 -24.15
C ARG A 169 10.47 -10.11 -22.94
N PHE A 170 9.87 -8.94 -22.82
CA PHE A 170 10.07 -7.97 -21.74
C PHE A 170 8.93 -7.97 -20.72
N ALA A 171 8.06 -8.98 -20.71
CA ALA A 171 6.95 -9.06 -19.74
C ALA A 171 7.43 -8.99 -18.27
N PHE A 172 8.62 -9.50 -17.96
CA PHE A 172 9.22 -9.44 -16.63
C PHE A 172 9.51 -7.99 -16.16
N VAL A 173 9.75 -7.06 -17.09
CA VAL A 173 10.04 -5.64 -16.79
C VAL A 173 8.85 -4.97 -16.09
N LYS A 174 7.63 -5.52 -16.23
CA LYS A 174 6.44 -5.09 -15.48
C LYS A 174 6.70 -4.97 -13.98
N GLN A 175 7.52 -5.85 -13.38
CA GLN A 175 7.80 -5.79 -11.94
C GLN A 175 8.58 -4.54 -11.54
N PHE A 176 9.46 -4.04 -12.42
CA PHE A 176 10.22 -2.81 -12.19
C PHE A 176 9.37 -1.55 -12.35
N VAL A 177 8.37 -1.58 -13.24
CA VAL A 177 7.40 -0.48 -13.43
C VAL A 177 6.66 -0.15 -12.12
N ARG A 178 6.47 -1.13 -11.24
CA ARG A 178 5.80 -0.97 -9.95
C ARG A 178 6.51 -0.02 -8.97
N ILE A 179 7.69 0.50 -9.31
CA ILE A 179 8.39 1.54 -8.54
C ILE A 179 7.76 2.94 -8.68
N ILE A 180 6.94 3.17 -9.71
CA ILE A 180 6.32 4.47 -10.03
C ILE A 180 5.43 5.03 -8.90
N PRO A 181 4.63 4.23 -8.16
CA PRO A 181 3.93 4.74 -6.98
C PRO A 181 4.88 5.27 -5.89
N LEU A 182 6.09 4.71 -5.76
CA LEU A 182 7.04 5.16 -4.75
C LEU A 182 7.69 6.50 -5.13
N SER A 183 7.79 6.83 -6.43
CA SER A 183 8.29 8.14 -6.86
C SER A 183 7.39 9.27 -6.39
N ILE A 184 6.07 9.12 -6.49
CA ILE A 184 5.13 10.14 -5.99
C ILE A 184 5.18 10.25 -4.47
N TYR A 185 5.31 9.13 -3.74
CA TYR A 185 5.45 9.16 -2.29
C TYR A 185 6.71 9.93 -1.87
N ALA A 186 7.84 9.68 -2.53
CA ALA A 186 9.11 10.34 -2.24
C ALA A 186 9.07 11.84 -2.58
N LEU A 187 8.58 12.20 -3.78
CA LEU A 187 8.46 13.60 -4.22
C LEU A 187 7.49 14.40 -3.35
N LEU A 188 6.35 13.80 -2.97
CA LEU A 188 5.38 14.41 -2.06
C LEU A 188 5.99 14.62 -0.67
N SER A 189 6.68 13.61 -0.14
CA SER A 189 7.32 13.70 1.18
C SER A 189 8.38 14.81 1.18
N ALA A 190 9.24 14.87 0.17
CA ALA A 190 10.22 15.94 0.00
C ALA A 190 9.56 17.33 -0.03
N TYR A 191 8.49 17.49 -0.82
CA TYR A 191 7.71 18.73 -0.87
C TYR A 191 7.14 19.14 0.50
N LEU A 192 6.60 18.18 1.26
CA LEU A 192 6.01 18.42 2.57
C LEU A 192 7.05 18.78 3.65
N PHE A 193 8.25 18.19 3.59
CA PHE A 193 9.37 18.50 4.48
C PHE A 193 9.96 19.90 4.20
N GLU A 194 10.33 20.20 2.96
CA GLU A 194 11.04 21.45 2.62
C GLU A 194 10.09 22.65 2.47
N ARG A 195 8.82 22.43 2.08
CA ARG A 195 7.85 23.48 1.74
C ARG A 195 8.44 24.54 0.80
N PRO A 196 8.93 24.13 -0.39
CA PRO A 196 9.68 24.99 -1.30
C PRO A 196 8.86 26.20 -1.77
N LYS A 197 9.54 27.33 -1.99
CA LYS A 197 8.96 28.58 -2.52
C LYS A 197 9.56 28.91 -3.89
N GLY A 198 8.89 29.80 -4.63
CA GLY A 198 9.35 30.29 -5.94
C GLY A 198 9.47 29.19 -7.01
N VAL A 199 10.51 29.25 -7.83
CA VAL A 199 10.75 28.33 -8.95
C VAL A 199 10.86 26.87 -8.49
N ARG A 200 11.47 26.60 -7.33
CA ARG A 200 11.55 25.24 -6.79
C ARG A 200 10.17 24.65 -6.56
N LYS A 201 9.21 25.43 -6.05
CA LYS A 201 7.82 24.98 -5.86
C LYS A 201 7.22 24.48 -7.18
N ILE A 202 7.45 25.21 -8.27
CA ILE A 202 6.98 24.86 -9.61
C ILE A 202 7.62 23.55 -10.06
N VAL A 203 8.93 23.38 -9.89
CA VAL A 203 9.66 22.15 -10.23
C VAL A 203 9.07 20.93 -9.50
N TYR A 204 8.83 21.05 -8.19
CA TYR A 204 8.18 19.99 -7.41
C TYR A 204 6.79 19.65 -7.93
N ILE A 205 5.95 20.67 -8.21
CA ILE A 205 4.59 20.47 -8.72
C ILE A 205 4.62 19.77 -10.09
N VAL A 206 5.50 20.20 -10.99
CA VAL A 206 5.66 19.59 -12.32
C VAL A 206 6.09 18.12 -12.20
N LEU A 207 7.05 17.80 -11.34
CA LEU A 207 7.50 16.42 -11.14
C LEU A 207 6.44 15.54 -10.47
N ILE A 208 5.69 16.07 -9.51
CA ILE A 208 4.55 15.37 -8.91
C ILE A 208 3.47 15.12 -9.97
N ALA A 209 3.14 16.11 -10.80
CA ALA A 209 2.19 15.96 -11.89
C ALA A 209 2.66 14.91 -12.92
N LEU A 210 3.93 14.94 -13.31
CA LEU A 210 4.52 13.93 -14.19
C LEU A 210 4.45 12.53 -13.57
N SER A 211 4.71 12.41 -12.26
CA SER A 211 4.59 11.15 -11.54
C SER A 211 3.15 10.66 -11.46
N LEU A 212 2.15 11.55 -11.31
CA LEU A 212 0.73 11.19 -11.36
C LEU A 212 0.34 10.63 -12.74
N VAL A 213 0.79 11.29 -13.82
CA VAL A 213 0.54 10.83 -15.20
C VAL A 213 1.19 9.46 -15.44
N ALA A 214 2.44 9.27 -15.01
CA ALA A 214 3.12 7.97 -15.12
C ALA A 214 2.39 6.87 -14.33
N ASN A 215 1.93 7.17 -13.11
CA ASN A 215 1.11 6.25 -12.31
C ASN A 215 -0.18 5.87 -13.03
N TYR A 216 -0.89 6.84 -13.59
CA TYR A 216 -2.13 6.61 -14.34
C TYR A 216 -1.92 5.68 -15.54
N TYR A 217 -0.89 5.93 -16.36
CA TYR A 217 -0.54 5.04 -17.47
C TYR A 217 -0.18 3.63 -17.00
N TYR A 218 0.57 3.51 -15.91
CA TYR A 218 0.87 2.22 -15.30
C TYR A 218 -0.41 1.49 -14.88
N PHE A 219 -1.35 2.15 -14.18
CA PHE A 219 -2.58 1.52 -13.71
C PHE A 219 -3.48 1.05 -14.85
N ILE A 220 -3.59 1.82 -15.94
CA ILE A 220 -4.36 1.43 -17.13
C ILE A 220 -3.67 0.29 -17.87
N ALA A 221 -2.37 0.38 -18.11
CA ALA A 221 -1.61 -0.67 -18.80
C ALA A 221 -1.62 -2.00 -18.02
N SER A 222 -1.67 -1.93 -16.69
CA SER A 222 -1.75 -3.12 -15.83
C SER A 222 -3.18 -3.62 -15.56
N ASP A 223 -4.21 -2.92 -16.07
CA ASP A 223 -5.63 -3.19 -15.80
C ASP A 223 -5.93 -3.32 -14.28
N ALA A 224 -5.23 -2.51 -13.48
CA ALA A 224 -5.20 -2.55 -12.02
C ALA A 224 -5.82 -1.29 -11.41
N ARG A 225 -7.03 -0.92 -11.88
CA ARG A 225 -7.72 0.34 -11.57
C ARG A 225 -7.93 0.57 -10.06
N VAL A 226 -8.21 -0.48 -9.30
CA VAL A 226 -8.39 -0.38 -7.84
C VAL A 226 -7.11 0.12 -7.13
N THR A 227 -5.93 -0.05 -7.74
CA THR A 227 -4.65 0.48 -7.23
C THR A 227 -4.63 2.02 -7.20
N ILE A 228 -5.50 2.70 -7.96
CA ILE A 228 -5.70 4.16 -7.88
C ILE A 228 -6.15 4.53 -6.46
N ILE A 229 -7.10 3.78 -5.89
CA ILE A 229 -7.60 4.02 -4.53
C ILE A 229 -6.48 3.79 -3.51
N PHE A 230 -5.74 2.69 -3.63
CA PHE A 230 -4.65 2.37 -2.71
C PHE A 230 -3.55 3.44 -2.74
N THR A 231 -3.19 3.92 -3.93
CA THR A 231 -2.19 4.98 -4.10
C THR A 231 -2.70 6.33 -3.58
N GLY A 232 -3.98 6.66 -3.83
CA GLY A 232 -4.59 7.87 -3.30
C GLY A 232 -4.70 7.88 -1.77
N LEU A 233 -5.06 6.75 -1.16
CA LEU A 233 -5.05 6.57 0.30
C LEU A 233 -3.63 6.69 0.87
N ALA A 234 -2.62 6.16 0.18
CA ALA A 234 -1.22 6.32 0.58
C ALA A 234 -0.78 7.80 0.56
N ILE A 235 -1.07 8.54 -0.51
CA ILE A 235 -0.80 9.98 -0.64
C ILE A 235 -1.48 10.78 0.47
N LEU A 236 -2.75 10.48 0.72
CA LEU A 236 -3.51 11.09 1.80
C LEU A 236 -2.88 10.79 3.16
N SER A 237 -2.50 9.54 3.40
CA SER A 237 -1.88 9.10 4.66
C SER A 237 -0.55 9.83 4.95
N ILE A 238 0.29 10.03 3.93
CA ILE A 238 1.53 10.79 4.04
C ILE A 238 1.22 12.26 4.36
N SER A 239 0.26 12.85 3.63
CA SER A 239 -0.16 14.24 3.86
C SER A 239 -0.70 14.46 5.28
N LEU A 240 -1.46 13.50 5.81
CA LEU A 240 -1.99 13.53 7.17
C LEU A 240 -0.91 13.38 8.25
N ARG A 241 0.24 12.76 7.95
CA ARG A 241 1.38 12.70 8.88
C ARG A 241 2.09 14.04 9.02
N HIS A 242 2.08 14.86 7.98
CA HIS A 242 2.69 16.19 7.94
C HIS A 242 1.75 17.34 8.31
N ARG A 243 0.54 17.03 8.77
CA ARG A 243 -0.47 18.03 9.16
C ARG A 243 -0.01 18.85 10.37
N LYS A 244 -0.56 20.05 10.51
CA LYS A 244 -0.40 20.86 11.73
C LYS A 244 -1.02 20.12 12.93
N LYS A 245 -0.58 20.41 14.16
CA LYS A 245 -1.05 19.77 15.41
C LYS A 245 -2.54 20.01 15.77
N THR A 246 -3.37 20.41 14.81
CA THR A 246 -4.82 20.56 14.97
C THR A 246 -5.53 19.20 15.07
N SER A 247 -6.78 19.22 15.53
CA SER A 247 -7.62 18.02 15.66
C SER A 247 -7.74 17.29 14.31
N ILE A 248 -7.57 15.97 14.33
CA ILE A 248 -7.67 15.10 13.15
C ILE A 248 -9.08 15.05 12.55
N ILE A 249 -10.12 15.45 13.29
CA ILE A 249 -11.53 15.31 12.87
C ILE A 249 -11.82 16.01 11.53
N GLY A 250 -11.37 17.26 11.37
CA GLY A 250 -11.57 18.00 10.11
C GLY A 250 -10.85 17.33 8.93
N TYR A 251 -9.68 16.75 9.19
CA TYR A 251 -8.93 16.00 8.19
C TYR A 251 -9.57 14.66 7.84
N LEU A 252 -10.24 14.00 8.78
CA LEU A 252 -11.01 12.77 8.51
C LEU A 252 -12.20 13.04 7.59
N ALA A 253 -12.87 14.18 7.73
CA ALA A 253 -13.95 14.58 6.82
C ALA A 253 -13.43 14.79 5.40
N ILE A 254 -12.33 15.53 5.24
CA ILE A 254 -11.68 15.73 3.94
C ILE A 254 -11.19 14.39 3.36
N ALA A 255 -10.60 13.53 4.18
CA ALA A 255 -10.18 12.18 3.80
C ALA A 255 -11.34 11.34 3.27
N ALA A 256 -12.52 11.40 3.90
CA ALA A 256 -13.71 10.70 3.45
C ALA A 256 -14.19 11.21 2.08
N ILE A 257 -14.21 12.53 1.88
CA ILE A 257 -14.57 13.13 0.59
C ILE A 257 -13.59 12.68 -0.51
N ILE A 258 -12.29 12.75 -0.24
CA ILE A 258 -11.25 12.29 -1.18
C ILE A 258 -11.42 10.79 -1.47
N GLY A 259 -11.74 9.97 -0.47
CA GLY A 259 -12.03 8.55 -0.64
C GLY A 259 -13.19 8.28 -1.60
N VAL A 260 -14.28 9.04 -1.49
CA VAL A 260 -15.43 8.94 -2.42
C VAL A 260 -15.03 9.37 -3.83
N VAL A 261 -14.26 10.46 -3.98
CA VAL A 261 -13.76 10.92 -5.28
C VAL A 261 -12.85 9.87 -5.92
N LEU A 262 -11.98 9.21 -5.15
CA LEU A 262 -11.11 8.14 -5.65
C LEU A 262 -11.89 6.89 -6.08
N LEU A 263 -12.96 6.54 -5.35
CA LEU A 263 -13.87 5.45 -5.73
C LEU A 263 -14.55 5.78 -7.06
N GLU A 264 -15.09 6.98 -7.21
CA GLU A 264 -15.73 7.43 -8.45
C GLU A 264 -14.74 7.46 -9.62
N ALA A 265 -13.54 7.98 -9.40
CA ALA A 265 -12.47 7.99 -10.41
C ALA A 265 -12.10 6.58 -10.88
N THR A 266 -12.11 5.59 -9.97
CA THR A 266 -11.86 4.19 -10.30
C THR A 266 -12.96 3.61 -11.18
N MET A 267 -14.22 3.98 -10.93
CA MET A 267 -15.37 3.58 -11.76
C MET A 267 -15.31 4.25 -13.13
N LEU A 268 -15.01 5.54 -13.19
CA LEU A 268 -14.83 6.29 -14.44
C LEU A 268 -13.65 5.79 -15.28
N ALA A 269 -12.61 5.26 -14.64
CA ALA A 269 -11.48 4.66 -15.35
C ALA A 269 -11.89 3.46 -16.21
N ASP A 270 -12.94 2.71 -15.84
CA ASP A 270 -13.49 1.64 -16.69
C ASP A 270 -14.15 2.22 -17.95
N SER A 271 -14.95 3.28 -17.81
CA SER A 271 -15.57 3.98 -18.95
C SER A 271 -14.54 4.59 -19.89
N PHE A 272 -13.47 5.21 -19.35
CA PHE A 272 -12.37 5.73 -20.16
C PHE A 272 -11.63 4.59 -20.89
N THR A 273 -11.33 3.50 -20.19
CA THR A 273 -10.69 2.33 -20.81
C THR A 273 -11.57 1.72 -21.91
N HIS A 274 -12.89 1.70 -21.72
CA HIS A 274 -13.84 1.25 -22.73
C HIS A 274 -13.84 2.16 -23.96
N TYR A 275 -13.85 3.49 -23.76
CA TYR A 275 -13.77 4.45 -24.86
C TYR A 275 -12.47 4.29 -25.65
N VAL A 276 -11.32 4.19 -24.97
CA VAL A 276 -10.03 3.94 -25.63
C VAL A 276 -10.06 2.63 -26.43
N ARG A 277 -10.77 1.61 -25.96
CA ARG A 277 -10.82 0.28 -26.60
C ARG A 277 -11.75 0.18 -27.79
N TYR A 278 -12.92 0.81 -27.71
CA TYR A 278 -14.01 0.57 -28.65
C TYR A 278 -14.47 1.85 -29.37
N GLY A 279 -13.91 3.02 -29.04
CA GLY A 279 -14.35 4.31 -29.58
C GLY A 279 -15.68 4.79 -29.01
N GLU A 280 -16.29 4.03 -28.10
CA GLU A 280 -17.63 4.29 -27.56
C GLU A 280 -17.59 4.45 -26.03
N TRP A 281 -18.29 5.48 -25.55
CA TRP A 281 -18.49 5.66 -24.11
C TRP A 281 -19.42 4.59 -23.57
N LYS A 282 -18.94 3.83 -22.57
CA LYS A 282 -19.80 2.93 -21.80
C LYS A 282 -20.80 3.77 -21.03
N SER A 283 -22.10 3.57 -21.27
CA SER A 283 -23.13 4.31 -20.54
C SER A 283 -23.04 3.99 -19.05
N VAL A 284 -22.78 5.02 -18.24
CA VAL A 284 -22.79 4.94 -16.78
C VAL A 284 -24.20 5.29 -16.30
N ASN A 285 -25.21 4.56 -16.79
CA ASN A 285 -26.61 4.80 -16.39
C ASN A 285 -26.96 4.18 -15.03
N SER A 286 -26.01 3.51 -14.37
CA SER A 286 -26.18 3.02 -13.00
C SER A 286 -25.61 4.01 -11.99
N GLY A 287 -26.43 4.43 -11.02
CA GLY A 287 -26.00 5.32 -9.93
C GLY A 287 -24.83 4.74 -9.10
N PHE A 288 -24.13 5.59 -8.34
CA PHE A 288 -22.92 5.25 -7.58
C PHE A 288 -23.00 3.92 -6.83
N ILE A 289 -24.08 3.71 -6.06
CA ILE A 289 -24.28 2.49 -5.26
C ILE A 289 -24.33 1.24 -6.16
N ASN A 290 -24.91 1.32 -7.36
CA ASN A 290 -24.97 0.20 -8.31
C ASN A 290 -23.58 -0.12 -8.87
N ASN A 291 -22.78 0.89 -9.20
CA ASN A 291 -21.42 0.69 -9.66
C ASN A 291 -20.53 0.11 -8.54
N LEU A 292 -20.69 0.61 -7.32
CA LEU A 292 -19.97 0.13 -6.14
C LEU A 292 -20.25 -1.37 -5.88
N THR A 293 -21.53 -1.75 -5.89
CA THR A 293 -21.90 -3.16 -5.70
C THR A 293 -21.42 -4.05 -6.83
N LYS A 294 -21.38 -3.55 -8.08
CA LYS A 294 -20.85 -4.31 -9.22
C LYS A 294 -19.35 -4.53 -9.12
N GLU A 295 -18.59 -3.52 -8.72
CA GLU A 295 -17.13 -3.59 -8.60
C GLU A 295 -16.70 -4.56 -7.48
N PHE A 296 -17.37 -4.50 -6.33
CA PHE A 296 -17.00 -5.25 -5.14
C PHE A 296 -17.76 -6.57 -4.95
N ARG A 297 -18.62 -6.98 -5.90
CA ARG A 297 -19.40 -8.24 -5.82
C ARG A 297 -18.54 -9.48 -5.62
N PHE A 298 -17.29 -9.44 -6.11
CA PHE A 298 -16.39 -10.60 -6.05
C PHE A 298 -16.09 -11.04 -4.61
N ILE A 299 -16.18 -10.13 -3.63
CA ILE A 299 -15.94 -10.42 -2.21
C ILE A 299 -16.92 -11.49 -1.76
N LEU A 300 -18.22 -11.22 -1.92
CA LEU A 300 -19.27 -12.12 -1.47
C LEU A 300 -19.33 -13.41 -2.30
N SER A 301 -19.12 -13.31 -3.62
CA SER A 301 -19.17 -14.50 -4.46
C SER A 301 -18.00 -15.44 -4.17
N SER A 302 -16.83 -14.92 -3.84
CA SER A 302 -15.67 -15.73 -3.44
C SER A 302 -15.89 -16.37 -2.07
N ASP A 303 -16.45 -15.61 -1.12
CA ASP A 303 -16.79 -16.07 0.22
C ASP A 303 -17.81 -17.24 0.19
N MET A 304 -18.86 -17.13 -0.62
CA MET A 304 -19.87 -18.18 -0.76
C MET A 304 -19.34 -19.44 -1.46
N ARG A 305 -18.43 -19.28 -2.42
CA ARG A 305 -17.84 -20.41 -3.16
C ARG A 305 -16.86 -21.19 -2.32
N VAL A 306 -15.96 -20.51 -1.61
CA VAL A 306 -14.97 -21.19 -0.79
C VAL A 306 -15.63 -21.98 0.34
N ILE A 307 -16.66 -21.42 0.98
CA ILE A 307 -17.38 -22.14 2.04
C ILE A 307 -18.20 -23.29 1.47
N LYS A 308 -18.78 -23.14 0.28
CA LYS A 308 -19.46 -24.24 -0.42
C LYS A 308 -18.49 -25.38 -0.71
N ALA A 309 -17.34 -25.07 -1.32
CA ALA A 309 -16.31 -26.06 -1.67
C ALA A 309 -15.71 -26.73 -0.42
N TRP A 310 -15.53 -25.97 0.67
CA TRP A 310 -15.09 -26.54 1.94
C TRP A 310 -16.10 -27.55 2.49
N LEU A 311 -17.36 -27.15 2.57
CA LEU A 311 -18.42 -28.00 3.13
C LEU A 311 -18.76 -29.21 2.25
N SER A 312 -18.50 -29.16 0.94
CA SER A 312 -18.66 -30.30 0.04
C SER A 312 -17.42 -31.22 0.00
N GLY A 313 -16.30 -30.82 0.62
CA GLY A 313 -15.04 -31.58 0.55
C GLY A 313 -14.26 -31.40 -0.75
N ASP A 314 -14.68 -30.48 -1.63
CA ASP A 314 -14.04 -30.23 -2.94
C ASP A 314 -12.88 -29.24 -2.85
N LEU A 315 -12.68 -28.60 -1.70
CA LEU A 315 -11.65 -27.58 -1.54
C LEU A 315 -10.24 -28.21 -1.46
N LYS A 316 -9.42 -27.93 -2.46
CA LYS A 316 -7.97 -28.12 -2.37
C LYS A 316 -7.33 -26.92 -1.68
N ILE A 317 -6.61 -27.19 -0.59
CA ILE A 317 -5.83 -26.18 0.14
C ILE A 317 -4.73 -25.58 -0.74
N GLN A 318 -4.58 -24.26 -0.71
CA GLN A 318 -3.70 -23.52 -1.65
C GLN A 318 -2.38 -22.99 -1.05
N ILE A 319 -2.11 -23.18 0.25
CA ILE A 319 -1.00 -22.45 0.91
C ILE A 319 0.36 -22.74 0.29
N VAL A 320 0.60 -23.99 -0.08
CA VAL A 320 1.84 -24.41 -0.73
C VAL A 320 1.96 -23.75 -2.11
N ASN A 321 0.87 -23.72 -2.89
CA ASN A 321 0.87 -23.09 -4.21
C ASN A 321 1.11 -21.59 -4.11
N ASP A 322 0.49 -20.89 -3.15
CA ASP A 322 0.68 -19.46 -3.00
C ASP A 322 2.07 -19.11 -2.43
N LEU A 323 2.66 -19.98 -1.59
CA LEU A 323 4.07 -19.84 -1.17
C LEU A 323 5.05 -20.03 -2.33
N ILE A 324 4.86 -21.04 -3.19
CA ILE A 324 5.67 -21.22 -4.40
C ILE A 324 5.58 -19.97 -5.27
N ASN A 325 4.36 -19.50 -5.57
CA ASN A 325 4.14 -18.26 -6.32
C ASN A 325 4.78 -17.03 -5.66
N SER A 326 4.83 -16.98 -4.33
CA SER A 326 5.48 -15.89 -3.59
C SER A 326 7.00 -15.88 -3.79
N LEU A 327 7.62 -17.05 -3.69
CA LEU A 327 9.07 -17.22 -3.80
C LEU A 327 9.57 -17.05 -5.25
N THR A 328 8.78 -17.51 -6.22
CA THR A 328 9.15 -17.44 -7.64
C THR A 328 8.63 -16.20 -8.36
N GLY A 329 7.76 -15.41 -7.73
CA GLY A 329 7.02 -14.31 -8.40
C GLY A 329 7.87 -13.15 -8.95
N TRP A 330 9.15 -13.07 -8.57
CA TRP A 330 10.13 -12.11 -9.10
C TRP A 330 11.00 -12.69 -10.22
N ILE A 331 11.01 -14.02 -10.36
CA ILE A 331 11.87 -14.74 -11.29
C ILE A 331 11.10 -14.96 -12.59
N PRO A 332 11.64 -14.57 -13.76
CA PRO A 332 11.01 -14.89 -15.04
C PRO A 332 10.84 -16.40 -15.23
N ASP A 333 9.65 -16.84 -15.65
CA ASP A 333 9.28 -18.26 -15.78
C ASP A 333 10.30 -19.11 -16.55
N ARG A 334 10.98 -18.52 -17.56
CA ARG A 334 12.01 -19.20 -18.36
C ARG A 334 13.20 -19.72 -17.54
N PHE A 335 13.41 -19.18 -16.34
CA PHE A 335 14.50 -19.57 -15.44
C PHE A 335 14.05 -20.54 -14.36
N LEU A 336 12.76 -20.88 -14.29
CA LEU A 336 12.24 -21.82 -13.32
C LEU A 336 12.30 -23.24 -13.90
N PRO A 337 12.85 -24.22 -13.17
CA PRO A 337 12.97 -25.60 -13.64
C PRO A 337 11.65 -26.38 -13.56
N PHE A 338 10.54 -25.73 -13.22
CA PHE A 338 9.22 -26.32 -13.05
C PHE A 338 8.12 -25.34 -13.49
N SER A 339 6.92 -25.88 -13.76
CA SER A 339 5.75 -25.07 -14.06
C SER A 339 5.18 -24.45 -12.78
N VAL A 340 5.01 -23.12 -12.77
CA VAL A 340 4.45 -22.40 -11.62
C VAL A 340 2.97 -22.83 -11.43
N PRO A 341 2.56 -23.21 -10.21
CA PRO A 341 1.17 -23.58 -9.95
C PRO A 341 0.22 -22.39 -10.10
N ASP A 342 -1.08 -22.66 -10.25
CA ASP A 342 -2.08 -21.60 -10.31
C ASP A 342 -2.00 -20.69 -9.08
N THR A 343 -2.12 -19.38 -9.33
CA THR A 343 -2.33 -18.41 -8.27
C THR A 343 -3.67 -18.63 -7.58
N LEU A 344 -3.80 -18.22 -6.31
CA LEU A 344 -5.04 -18.32 -5.56
C LEU A 344 -6.22 -17.68 -6.31
N TRP A 345 -6.03 -16.51 -6.92
CA TRP A 345 -7.09 -15.86 -7.69
C TRP A 345 -7.47 -16.65 -8.94
N ARG A 346 -6.52 -17.32 -9.62
CA ARG A 346 -6.84 -18.22 -10.74
C ARG A 346 -7.61 -19.44 -10.25
N TYR A 347 -7.22 -20.03 -9.13
CA TYR A 347 -7.94 -21.14 -8.52
C TYR A 347 -9.38 -20.75 -8.13
N ASN A 348 -9.54 -19.62 -7.43
CA ASN A 348 -10.85 -19.04 -7.09
C ASN A 348 -11.68 -18.83 -8.36
N THR A 349 -11.09 -18.29 -9.43
CA THR A 349 -11.77 -18.10 -10.73
C THR A 349 -12.22 -19.42 -11.36
N LYS A 350 -11.41 -20.48 -11.32
CA LYS A 350 -11.77 -21.79 -11.88
C LYS A 350 -13.00 -22.38 -11.18
N MET A 351 -13.19 -22.08 -9.89
CA MET A 351 -14.41 -22.43 -9.16
C MET A 351 -15.68 -21.72 -9.69
N TYR A 352 -15.54 -20.67 -10.52
CA TYR A 352 -16.65 -20.02 -11.25
C TYR A 352 -17.19 -20.82 -12.43
N GLY A 353 -16.53 -21.90 -12.87
CA GLY A 353 -17.02 -22.78 -13.93
C GLY A 353 -16.80 -22.26 -15.36
N GLU A 354 -16.48 -20.98 -15.53
CA GLU A 354 -16.14 -20.39 -16.82
C GLU A 354 -14.79 -19.69 -16.77
N TYR A 355 -13.84 -20.15 -17.58
CA TYR A 355 -12.57 -19.47 -17.80
C TYR A 355 -12.83 -18.27 -18.73
N THR A 356 -13.37 -17.17 -18.20
CA THR A 356 -13.66 -15.95 -18.98
C THR A 356 -12.40 -15.11 -19.26
N GLY A 357 -11.24 -15.55 -18.77
CA GLY A 357 -9.98 -14.86 -18.88
C GLY A 357 -9.77 -13.78 -17.79
N ALA A 358 -10.80 -13.28 -17.13
CA ALA A 358 -10.62 -12.44 -15.95
C ALA A 358 -10.22 -13.29 -14.73
N THR A 359 -9.43 -12.74 -13.80
CA THR A 359 -9.21 -13.35 -12.47
C THR A 359 -10.11 -12.68 -11.44
N SER A 360 -10.73 -13.48 -10.57
CA SER A 360 -11.55 -13.03 -9.46
C SER A 360 -10.70 -13.00 -8.18
N PRO A 361 -10.44 -11.82 -7.60
CA PRO A 361 -9.68 -11.72 -6.36
C PRO A 361 -10.39 -12.41 -5.19
N THR A 362 -9.63 -12.71 -4.15
CA THR A 362 -10.15 -13.20 -2.87
C THR A 362 -10.06 -12.11 -1.81
N SER A 363 -11.01 -12.13 -0.87
CA SER A 363 -11.01 -11.30 0.33
C SER A 363 -10.08 -11.92 1.40
N LEU A 364 -9.78 -11.19 2.48
CA LEU A 364 -9.03 -11.76 3.62
C LEU A 364 -9.65 -13.07 4.13
N LEU A 365 -10.97 -13.13 4.27
CA LEU A 365 -11.70 -14.26 4.86
C LEU A 365 -11.76 -15.44 3.89
N SER A 366 -12.08 -15.21 2.63
CA SER A 366 -12.03 -16.29 1.63
C SER A 366 -10.62 -16.84 1.46
N THR A 367 -9.60 -15.98 1.44
CA THR A 367 -8.19 -16.43 1.41
C THR A 367 -7.87 -17.27 2.62
N SER A 368 -8.28 -16.84 3.82
CA SER A 368 -8.11 -17.63 5.05
C SER A 368 -8.62 -19.07 4.89
N ILE A 369 -9.80 -19.25 4.29
CA ILE A 369 -10.40 -20.58 4.06
C ILE A 369 -9.70 -21.33 2.93
N TYR A 370 -9.33 -20.66 1.84
CA TYR A 370 -8.57 -21.29 0.75
C TYR A 370 -7.21 -21.83 1.21
N GLU A 371 -6.53 -21.13 2.12
CA GLU A 371 -5.19 -21.48 2.56
C GLU A 371 -5.15 -22.50 3.69
N PHE A 372 -6.13 -22.49 4.60
CA PHE A 372 -6.08 -23.35 5.79
C PHE A 372 -7.43 -23.96 6.16
N GLY A 373 -8.46 -23.81 5.34
CA GLY A 373 -9.83 -24.20 5.70
C GLY A 373 -10.42 -23.31 6.81
N LEU A 374 -11.40 -23.82 7.55
CA LEU A 374 -12.06 -23.02 8.59
C LEU A 374 -11.13 -22.54 9.71
N ILE A 375 -10.08 -23.30 10.06
CA ILE A 375 -9.10 -22.86 11.05
C ILE A 375 -8.28 -21.65 10.56
N GLY A 376 -8.22 -21.43 9.25
CA GLY A 376 -7.60 -20.26 8.65
C GLY A 376 -8.22 -18.94 9.09
N VAL A 377 -9.52 -18.91 9.40
CA VAL A 377 -10.23 -17.73 9.92
C VAL A 377 -9.61 -17.24 11.24
N VAL A 378 -8.90 -18.11 11.95
CA VAL A 378 -8.13 -17.76 13.15
C VAL A 378 -6.68 -17.46 12.76
N ILE A 379 -6.00 -18.40 12.10
CA ILE A 379 -4.56 -18.33 11.84
C ILE A 379 -4.20 -17.11 11.00
N PHE A 380 -4.91 -16.90 9.89
CA PHE A 380 -4.52 -15.90 8.91
C PHE A 380 -4.74 -14.46 9.43
N PRO A 381 -5.89 -14.09 10.04
CA PRO A 381 -6.04 -12.77 10.64
C PRO A 381 -5.12 -12.53 11.83
N LEU A 382 -4.79 -13.56 12.63
CA LEU A 382 -3.76 -13.45 13.67
C LEU A 382 -2.41 -13.08 13.06
N CYS A 383 -1.91 -13.87 12.11
CA CYS A 383 -0.64 -13.61 11.43
C CYS A 383 -0.60 -12.20 10.82
N PHE A 384 -1.67 -11.80 10.12
CA PHE A 384 -1.76 -10.48 9.52
C PHE A 384 -1.71 -9.35 10.59
N GLY A 385 -2.46 -9.50 11.69
CA GLY A 385 -2.45 -8.55 12.80
C GLY A 385 -1.08 -8.43 13.47
N PHE A 386 -0.38 -9.54 13.67
CA PHE A 386 0.99 -9.59 14.21
C PHE A 386 1.97 -8.85 13.29
N VAL A 387 1.94 -9.15 11.99
CA VAL A 387 2.82 -8.54 10.99
C VAL A 387 2.62 -7.03 10.94
N ILE A 388 1.38 -6.53 10.88
CA ILE A 388 1.09 -5.10 10.89
C ILE A 388 1.54 -4.44 12.20
N GLY A 389 1.31 -5.09 13.35
CA GLY A 389 1.75 -4.60 14.64
C GLY A 389 3.28 -4.44 14.73
N PHE A 390 4.01 -5.42 14.18
CA PHE A 390 5.47 -5.40 14.14
C PHE A 390 6.01 -4.32 13.18
N ILE A 391 5.45 -4.23 11.98
CA ILE A 391 5.82 -3.22 10.98
C ILE A 391 5.62 -1.80 11.52
N GLU A 392 4.45 -1.54 12.14
CA GLU A 392 4.20 -0.23 12.75
C GLU A 392 5.16 0.08 13.89
N LYS A 393 5.49 -0.92 14.71
CA LYS A 393 6.47 -0.76 15.79
C LYS A 393 7.82 -0.30 15.23
N LEU A 394 8.31 -0.97 14.17
CA LEU A 394 9.57 -0.63 13.51
C LEU A 394 9.55 0.77 12.88
N LEU A 395 8.46 1.13 12.20
CA LEU A 395 8.34 2.46 11.60
C LEU A 395 8.30 3.57 12.67
N TRP A 396 7.68 3.31 13.82
CA TRP A 396 7.53 4.29 14.89
C TRP A 396 8.70 4.38 15.85
N SER A 397 9.47 3.33 16.06
CA SER A 397 10.76 3.45 16.75
C SER A 397 11.75 4.30 15.94
N ASN A 398 11.61 4.30 14.62
CA ASN A 398 12.58 4.88 13.69
C ASN A 398 12.02 6.08 12.90
N ARG A 399 11.14 6.90 13.48
CA ARG A 399 10.52 8.07 12.79
C ARG A 399 11.53 9.08 12.23
N SER A 400 12.77 9.08 12.71
CA SER A 400 13.87 9.91 12.20
C SER A 400 14.47 9.40 10.87
N VAL A 401 14.06 8.24 10.37
CA VAL A 401 14.58 7.68 9.12
C VAL A 401 14.06 8.47 7.92
N VAL A 402 15.01 8.99 7.14
CA VAL A 402 14.82 9.82 5.91
C VAL A 402 13.69 9.30 5.00
N TYR A 403 13.54 7.99 4.90
CA TYR A 403 12.63 7.31 3.96
C TYR A 403 11.35 6.75 4.57
N ALA A 404 11.10 6.99 5.87
CA ALA A 404 9.98 6.39 6.61
C ALA A 404 8.60 6.69 5.98
N ASP A 405 8.41 7.85 5.36
CA ASP A 405 7.15 8.22 4.72
C ASP A 405 6.85 7.41 3.46
N VAL A 406 7.87 7.07 2.68
CA VAL A 406 7.73 6.27 1.46
C VAL A 406 7.31 4.86 1.82
N TYR A 407 7.99 4.24 2.79
CA TYR A 407 7.63 2.91 3.28
C TYR A 407 6.26 2.91 3.96
N TYR A 408 5.94 3.95 4.73
CA TYR A 408 4.62 4.09 5.33
C TYR A 408 3.51 4.14 4.27
N GLY A 409 3.65 4.97 3.23
CA GLY A 409 2.69 5.06 2.13
C GLY A 409 2.50 3.72 1.42
N LEU A 410 3.61 3.05 1.08
CA LEU A 410 3.58 1.70 0.49
C LEU A 410 2.81 0.72 1.38
N LEU A 411 3.14 0.66 2.67
CA LEU A 411 2.54 -0.29 3.61
C LEU A 411 1.07 0.00 3.88
N VAL A 412 0.63 1.26 3.87
CA VAL A 412 -0.80 1.62 3.89
C VAL A 412 -1.50 1.02 2.68
N GLY A 413 -0.97 1.24 1.47
CA GLY A 413 -1.55 0.70 0.23
C GLY A 413 -1.65 -0.83 0.25
N LEU A 414 -0.56 -1.52 0.62
CA LEU A 414 -0.51 -2.98 0.72
C LEU A 414 -1.48 -3.52 1.79
N SER A 415 -1.59 -2.85 2.93
CA SER A 415 -2.46 -3.30 4.02
C SER A 415 -3.94 -3.19 3.67
N VAL A 416 -4.33 -2.12 2.97
CA VAL A 416 -5.70 -1.95 2.45
C VAL A 416 -5.99 -2.99 1.36
N GLN A 417 -5.04 -3.21 0.45
CA GLN A 417 -5.14 -4.24 -0.57
C GLN A 417 -5.34 -5.63 0.05
N MET A 418 -4.58 -5.97 1.10
CA MET A 418 -4.68 -7.27 1.78
C MET A 418 -6.02 -7.52 2.46
N VAL A 419 -6.87 -6.53 2.70
CA VAL A 419 -8.21 -6.78 3.25
C VAL A 419 -9.19 -7.19 2.15
N SER A 420 -9.10 -6.55 0.98
CA SER A 420 -10.10 -6.66 -0.11
C SER A 420 -9.68 -7.56 -1.27
N HIS A 421 -8.39 -7.59 -1.57
CA HIS A 421 -7.74 -8.30 -2.67
C HIS A 421 -6.55 -9.06 -2.09
N ASN A 422 -6.84 -9.98 -1.17
CA ASN A 422 -5.84 -10.74 -0.45
C ASN A 422 -5.28 -11.86 -1.34
N GLN A 423 -3.96 -11.99 -1.34
CA GLN A 423 -3.22 -13.15 -1.80
C GLN A 423 -1.79 -12.97 -1.31
N ILE A 424 -1.21 -13.98 -0.65
CA ILE A 424 0.14 -13.90 -0.06
C ILE A 424 1.16 -13.59 -1.14
N SER A 425 1.10 -14.28 -2.28
CA SER A 425 2.05 -14.02 -3.37
C SER A 425 1.93 -12.63 -3.96
N THR A 426 0.72 -12.06 -4.02
CA THR A 426 0.55 -10.67 -4.45
C THR A 426 1.17 -9.71 -3.44
N PHE A 427 1.06 -9.97 -2.13
CA PHE A 427 1.71 -9.17 -1.09
C PHE A 427 3.24 -9.21 -1.22
N VAL A 428 3.82 -10.41 -1.27
CA VAL A 428 5.27 -10.60 -1.41
C VAL A 428 5.77 -9.98 -2.70
N VAL A 429 5.08 -10.23 -3.82
CA VAL A 429 5.46 -9.64 -5.11
C VAL A 429 5.46 -8.11 -5.07
N SER A 430 4.52 -7.53 -4.31
CA SER A 430 4.38 -6.08 -4.18
C SER A 430 5.36 -5.44 -3.18
N LEU A 431 6.24 -6.23 -2.53
CA LEU A 431 7.40 -5.73 -1.80
C LEU A 431 8.62 -5.51 -2.70
N PHE A 432 8.65 -6.05 -3.92
CA PHE A 432 9.73 -5.81 -4.89
C PHE A 432 10.05 -4.33 -5.14
N PRO A 433 9.05 -3.44 -5.30
CA PRO A 433 9.32 -2.02 -5.48
C PRO A 433 9.98 -1.39 -4.26
N ALA A 434 9.67 -1.89 -3.05
CA ALA A 434 10.31 -1.46 -1.81
C ALA A 434 11.80 -1.80 -1.83
N PHE A 435 12.14 -3.01 -2.28
CA PHE A 435 13.52 -3.45 -2.46
C PHE A 435 14.25 -2.58 -3.50
N LEU A 436 13.63 -2.31 -4.65
CA LEU A 436 14.24 -1.41 -5.65
C LEU A 436 14.44 0.01 -5.12
N PHE A 437 13.46 0.55 -4.40
CA PHE A 437 13.59 1.86 -3.76
C PHE A 437 14.68 1.88 -2.71
N TRP A 438 14.82 0.79 -1.93
CA TRP A 438 15.91 0.63 -0.97
C TRP A 438 17.28 0.67 -1.66
N LEU A 439 17.47 -0.04 -2.78
CA LEU A 439 18.71 0.03 -3.56
C LEU A 439 19.00 1.45 -4.07
N VAL A 440 17.98 2.16 -4.57
CA VAL A 440 18.12 3.57 -4.98
C VAL A 440 18.51 4.44 -3.77
N SER A 441 17.90 4.21 -2.62
CA SER A 441 18.21 4.97 -1.40
C SER A 441 19.66 4.76 -0.94
N LEU A 442 20.17 3.53 -0.98
CA LEU A 442 21.58 3.23 -0.67
C LEU A 442 22.54 3.95 -1.63
N ALA A 443 22.23 3.95 -2.93
CA ALA A 443 23.05 4.66 -3.91
C ALA A 443 23.08 6.17 -3.65
N VAL A 444 21.94 6.75 -3.30
CA VAL A 444 21.85 8.18 -2.93
C VAL A 444 22.61 8.46 -1.63
N GLU A 445 22.46 7.62 -0.61
CA GLU A 445 23.20 7.77 0.65
C GLU A 445 24.71 7.71 0.45
N HIS A 446 25.19 6.79 -0.38
CA HIS A 446 26.62 6.68 -0.72
C HIS A 446 27.18 7.95 -1.34
N ILE A 447 26.43 8.56 -2.27
CA ILE A 447 26.80 9.84 -2.90
C ILE A 447 26.87 10.97 -1.87
N TYR A 448 25.94 10.98 -0.91
CA TYR A 448 25.92 12.00 0.14
C TYR A 448 27.03 11.84 1.17
N LYS A 449 27.33 10.60 1.59
CA LYS A 449 28.45 10.30 2.48
C LYS A 449 29.76 10.76 1.86
N LYS A 450 30.00 10.44 0.58
CA LYS A 450 31.20 10.91 -0.15
C LYS A 450 31.31 12.44 -0.21
N ARG A 451 30.20 13.14 -0.49
CA ARG A 451 30.23 14.62 -0.51
C ARG A 451 30.52 15.22 0.85
N LYS A 452 30.06 14.61 1.95
CA LYS A 452 30.32 15.12 3.30
C LYS A 452 31.81 15.00 3.65
N ILE A 453 32.42 13.86 3.33
CA ILE A 453 33.85 13.61 3.53
C ILE A 453 34.71 14.61 2.74
N VAL A 454 34.40 14.83 1.45
CA VAL A 454 35.14 15.80 0.63
C VAL A 454 35.04 17.24 1.16
N VAL A 455 33.86 17.66 1.66
CA VAL A 455 33.69 19.00 2.23
C VAL A 455 34.42 19.14 3.58
N GLU A 456 34.48 18.08 4.39
CA GLU A 456 35.26 18.06 5.63
C GLU A 456 36.78 18.08 5.34
N GLU A 457 37.25 17.33 4.35
CA GLU A 457 38.63 17.36 3.87
C GLU A 457 39.00 18.74 3.30
N ASP A 458 38.20 19.31 2.39
CA ASP A 458 38.45 20.64 1.82
C ASP A 458 38.42 21.74 2.90
N ALA A 459 37.55 21.62 3.90
CA ALA A 459 37.53 22.55 5.03
C ALA A 459 38.78 22.43 5.91
N SER A 460 39.28 21.21 6.16
CA SER A 460 40.53 21.01 6.91
C SER A 460 41.76 21.55 6.15
N VAL A 461 41.81 21.35 4.83
CA VAL A 461 42.91 21.85 3.98
C VAL A 461 42.91 23.37 3.90
N ILE A 462 41.74 24.01 3.86
CA ILE A 462 41.64 25.49 3.87
C ILE A 462 42.06 26.06 5.24
N ILE A 463 41.82 25.35 6.34
CA ILE A 463 42.25 25.79 7.68
C ILE A 463 43.78 25.67 7.83
N ASP A 464 44.39 24.64 7.24
CA ASP A 464 45.84 24.42 7.29
C ASP A 464 46.65 25.33 6.35
N ASP A 465 46.09 25.75 5.22
CA ASP A 465 46.84 26.53 4.21
C ASP A 465 46.66 28.07 4.33
N VAL A 466 45.71 28.57 5.12
CA VAL A 466 45.32 30.01 5.10
C VAL A 466 45.55 30.76 6.40
N LEU A 467 45.70 30.08 7.55
CA LEU A 467 45.85 30.74 8.85
C LEU A 467 47.27 30.57 9.41
N PRO A 468 47.98 31.65 9.78
CA PRO A 468 49.21 31.55 10.55
C PRO A 468 48.95 30.79 11.86
N SER A 469 49.93 30.03 12.36
CA SER A 469 49.77 29.10 13.49
C SER A 469 49.22 29.73 14.79
N GLU A 470 49.30 31.06 14.94
CA GLU A 470 48.68 31.79 16.07
C GLU A 470 47.17 32.01 15.90
N GLU A 471 46.67 32.15 14.66
CA GLU A 471 45.24 32.34 14.38
C GLU A 471 44.46 31.01 14.37
N GLN A 472 45.12 29.88 14.06
CA GLN A 472 44.51 28.53 14.19
C GLN A 472 44.09 28.24 15.64
N ASN A 473 44.98 28.49 16.61
CA ASN A 473 44.67 28.30 18.04
C ASN A 473 43.53 29.21 18.52
N THR A 474 43.40 30.40 17.93
CA THR A 474 42.34 31.36 18.28
C THR A 474 41.00 30.97 17.66
N PHE A 475 41.02 30.35 16.47
CA PHE A 475 39.84 29.82 15.79
C PHE A 475 39.33 28.53 16.43
N GLU A 476 40.24 27.63 16.85
CA GLU A 476 39.92 26.44 17.64
C GLU A 476 39.31 26.81 19.00
N ALA A 477 39.89 27.78 19.71
CA ALA A 477 39.33 28.30 20.96
C ALA A 477 37.94 28.95 20.77
N ALA A 478 37.69 29.65 19.66
CA ALA A 478 36.38 30.23 19.35
C ALA A 478 35.31 29.19 18.97
N ILE A 479 35.72 28.03 18.44
CA ILE A 479 34.86 26.87 18.19
C ILE A 479 34.54 26.15 19.51
N GLU A 480 35.51 26.02 20.41
CA GLU A 480 35.34 25.50 21.77
C GLU A 480 34.36 26.35 22.61
N GLU A 481 34.48 27.68 22.51
CA GLU A 481 33.63 28.62 23.23
C GLU A 481 32.19 28.63 22.68
N ARG A 482 32.00 28.45 21.36
CA ARG A 482 30.67 28.32 20.73
C ARG A 482 30.02 26.94 20.88
N SER A 483 30.82 25.90 21.13
CA SER A 483 30.33 24.53 21.37
C SER A 483 30.05 24.26 22.86
N GLY A 484 30.29 25.24 23.73
CA GLY A 484 30.01 25.13 25.16
C GLY A 484 30.89 24.11 25.87
N GLY A 485 32.17 24.00 25.47
CA GLY A 485 33.16 23.20 26.18
C GLY A 485 32.93 21.68 26.19
N LYS A 486 32.23 21.13 25.19
CA LYS A 486 32.09 19.67 25.03
C LYS A 486 33.02 19.17 23.93
N HIS A 487 34.16 18.61 24.33
CA HIS A 487 34.98 17.81 23.43
C HIS A 487 34.20 16.57 22.98
N PHE A 488 33.93 16.46 21.69
CA PHE A 488 33.48 15.22 21.06
C PHE A 488 34.68 14.56 20.41
N ILE A 489 35.23 13.54 21.05
CA ILE A 489 36.17 12.64 20.39
C ILE A 489 35.34 11.76 19.43
N VAL A 490 35.52 11.98 18.13
CA VAL A 490 34.89 11.17 17.09
C VAL A 490 35.84 10.01 16.79
N ASP A 491 35.49 8.81 17.26
CA ASP A 491 36.15 7.57 16.83
C ASP A 491 35.78 7.27 15.36
N PRO A 492 36.71 6.77 14.50
CA PRO A 492 36.48 6.61 13.06
C PRO A 492 35.35 5.64 12.68
N ASN A 493 34.77 4.92 13.64
CA ASN A 493 33.68 3.96 13.42
C ASN A 493 32.29 4.45 13.86
N GLY A 494 32.14 5.71 14.27
CA GLY A 494 30.84 6.39 14.29
C GLY A 494 29.80 5.89 15.31
N PHE A 495 30.23 5.55 16.53
CA PHE A 495 29.32 5.36 17.66
C PHE A 495 29.50 6.45 18.71
N ILE A 496 28.38 7.01 19.18
CA ILE A 496 28.32 7.80 20.41
C ILE A 496 27.88 6.84 21.51
N THR A 497 28.79 6.47 22.41
CA THR A 497 28.45 5.80 23.66
C THR A 497 28.29 6.85 24.77
N PRO A 498 27.28 6.75 25.63
CA PRO A 498 27.21 7.54 26.84
C PRO A 498 27.99 6.79 27.92
N GLU A 499 29.20 7.25 28.24
CA GLU A 499 29.87 6.85 29.47
C GLU A 499 30.26 8.10 30.28
N ASP A 500 29.88 8.03 31.55
CA ASP A 500 30.36 8.73 32.73
C ASP A 500 30.08 10.23 32.87
N ILE A 501 28.88 10.52 33.40
CA ILE A 501 28.67 11.67 34.28
C ILE A 501 28.67 11.09 35.70
N ASP A 502 29.86 10.98 36.27
CA ASP A 502 30.06 10.93 37.72
C ASP A 502 30.24 12.36 38.26
N GLU A 503 29.95 12.47 39.55
CA GLU A 503 29.67 13.63 40.39
C GLU A 503 30.74 14.75 40.40
N ASP A 504 30.28 16.01 40.25
CA ASP A 504 30.45 17.11 41.24
C ASP A 504 29.66 18.37 40.84
#